data_AF-A0A438BI33-F1
#
_entry.id   AF-A0A438BI33-F1
#
_cell.length_a   1.000
_cell.length_b   1.000
_cell.length_c   1.000
_cell.angle_alpha   90.00
_cell.angle_beta   90.00
_cell.angle_gamma   90.00
#
_symmetry.space_group_name_H-M   'P 1'
#
loop_
_entity.id
_entity.type
_entity.pdbx_description
1 polymer ?
#
loop_
_entity_poly.entity_id
_entity_poly.type
_entity_poly.pdbx_seq_one_letter_code
_entity_poly.pdbx_strand_id
1 'polypeptide(L)'
;MSELSGRQRLETPRGTRGLRLHIDVEAVGRVSESIARFLGTGRYLLIQTVIVIVWIILNIFAVRLQWDPYPFILLNLAFSTQAAYAAPLILLAQNRQENRDRVSLEEDRARAAQTKADTEFLARELAALRLAVGEVATRDYLRRELDDIRQMLVERDAKGDEDDEPGPTPRSRSGRK
;
A
#
# COMPACT_ATOMS: atom_id res chain seq x y z
N MET A 1 -22.72 20.13 57.75
CA MET A 1 -23.35 20.61 56.50
C MET A 1 -22.27 21.42 55.80
N SER A 2 -21.46 20.72 55.03
CA SER A 2 -20.16 21.18 54.55
C SER A 2 -20.19 21.27 53.04
N GLU A 3 -19.57 22.31 52.49
CA GLU A 3 -18.98 22.35 51.15
C GLU A 3 -19.95 22.30 49.95
N LEU A 4 -20.46 23.46 49.51
CA LEU A 4 -20.78 23.71 48.10
C LEU A 4 -20.35 25.13 47.71
N SER A 5 -19.09 25.47 48.02
CA SER A 5 -18.47 26.70 47.53
C SER A 5 -18.11 26.56 46.06
N GLY A 6 -18.39 27.59 45.29
CA GLY A 6 -18.41 27.60 43.83
C GLY A 6 -17.15 27.02 43.18
N ARG A 7 -17.33 25.89 42.47
CA ARG A 7 -16.44 25.51 41.37
C ARG A 7 -16.69 26.44 40.19
N GLN A 8 -16.13 27.64 40.29
CA GLN A 8 -16.02 28.62 39.23
C GLN A 8 -15.12 28.00 38.13
N ARG A 9 -15.75 27.31 37.17
CA ARG A 9 -15.08 26.81 35.96
C ARG A 9 -14.69 28.01 35.10
N LEU A 10 -13.50 28.54 35.36
CA LEU A 10 -12.89 29.67 34.65
C LEU A 10 -11.74 29.20 33.75
N GLU A 11 -12.00 28.18 32.94
CA GLU A 11 -11.09 27.79 31.86
C GLU A 11 -11.89 27.60 30.58
N THR A 12 -12.26 28.72 29.97
CA THR A 12 -12.63 28.71 28.56
C THR A 12 -11.78 29.81 27.93
N PRO A 13 -10.67 29.46 27.24
CA PRO A 13 -9.91 30.47 26.54
C PRO A 13 -10.86 31.13 25.54
N ARG A 14 -11.08 32.44 25.72
CA ARG A 14 -11.80 33.27 24.75
C ARG A 14 -11.03 33.17 23.45
N GLY A 15 -11.57 32.41 22.49
CA GLY A 15 -11.00 32.29 21.16
C GLY A 15 -10.89 33.67 20.55
N THR A 16 -9.67 34.17 20.44
CA THR A 16 -9.31 35.32 19.62
C THR A 16 -9.87 35.03 18.23
N ARG A 17 -10.88 35.79 17.79
CA ARG A 17 -11.35 35.76 16.40
C ARG A 17 -10.23 36.33 15.53
N GLY A 18 -9.21 35.52 15.28
CA GLY A 18 -8.26 35.77 14.21
C GLY A 18 -9.01 35.76 12.90
N LEU A 19 -8.71 36.71 12.02
CA LEU A 19 -9.12 36.66 10.63
C LEU A 19 -8.70 35.30 10.05
N ARG A 20 -9.63 34.35 9.99
CA ARG A 20 -9.45 33.15 9.17
C ARG A 20 -9.63 33.58 7.74
N LEU A 21 -8.55 34.03 7.12
CA LEU A 21 -8.43 34.09 5.67
C LEU A 21 -8.65 32.64 5.18
N HIS A 22 -9.85 32.37 4.68
CA HIS A 22 -10.19 31.11 4.07
C HIS A 22 -9.53 31.09 2.69
N ILE A 23 -8.22 30.85 2.68
CA ILE A 23 -7.49 30.58 1.45
C ILE A 23 -8.04 29.25 0.95
N ASP A 24 -8.75 29.29 -0.16
CA ASP A 24 -9.35 28.13 -0.78
C ASP A 24 -8.23 27.21 -1.30
N VAL A 25 -7.88 26.23 -0.48
CA VAL A 25 -6.79 25.27 -0.72
C VAL A 25 -7.03 24.49 -2.02
N GLU A 26 -8.29 24.34 -2.44
CA GLU A 26 -8.71 23.69 -3.67
C GLU A 26 -8.37 24.55 -4.91
N ALA A 27 -8.55 25.88 -4.81
CA ALA A 27 -8.25 26.81 -5.89
C ALA A 27 -6.74 26.96 -6.10
N VAL A 28 -5.99 27.13 -5.00
CA VAL A 28 -4.52 27.07 -5.01
C VAL A 28 -4.07 25.69 -5.50
N GLY A 29 -4.81 24.65 -5.10
CA GLY A 29 -4.87 23.29 -5.62
C GLY A 29 -4.53 23.16 -7.10
N ARG A 30 -5.49 23.62 -7.90
CA ARG A 30 -5.48 23.52 -9.36
C ARG A 30 -4.43 24.44 -10.00
N VAL A 31 -4.20 25.62 -9.42
CA VAL A 31 -3.21 26.58 -9.93
C VAL A 31 -1.80 26.02 -9.82
N SER A 32 -1.43 25.43 -8.67
CA SER A 32 -0.09 24.83 -8.51
C SER A 32 0.15 23.67 -9.48
N GLU A 33 -0.86 22.85 -9.75
CA GLU A 33 -0.73 21.71 -10.68
C GLU A 33 -0.54 22.17 -12.14
N SER A 34 -1.21 23.26 -12.54
CA SER A 34 -0.95 23.89 -13.83
C SER A 34 0.46 24.48 -13.90
N ILE A 35 0.89 25.17 -12.85
CA ILE A 35 2.24 25.77 -12.76
C ILE A 35 3.33 24.68 -12.77
N ALA A 36 3.13 23.57 -12.06
CA ALA A 36 4.07 22.45 -12.01
C ALA A 36 4.25 21.80 -13.39
N ARG A 37 3.16 21.56 -14.14
CA ARG A 37 3.23 21.05 -15.51
C ARG A 37 3.90 22.04 -16.47
N PHE A 38 3.69 23.32 -16.26
CA PHE A 38 4.28 24.38 -17.08
C PHE A 38 5.79 24.55 -16.83
N LEU A 39 6.21 24.62 -15.56
CA LEU A 39 7.62 24.76 -15.15
C LEU A 39 8.43 23.47 -15.39
N GLY A 40 7.80 22.30 -15.28
CA GLY A 40 8.46 21.01 -15.55
C GLY A 40 8.73 20.73 -17.03
N THR A 41 8.15 21.51 -17.94
CA THR A 41 8.37 21.38 -19.38
C THR A 41 9.48 22.33 -19.83
N GLY A 42 10.49 21.85 -20.56
CA GLY A 42 11.59 22.68 -21.11
C GLY A 42 11.14 23.86 -22.00
N ARG A 43 9.87 23.89 -22.38
CA ARG A 43 9.19 24.98 -23.10
C ARG A 43 9.16 26.29 -22.31
N TYR A 44 9.05 26.25 -20.98
CA TYR A 44 9.10 27.48 -20.16
C TYR A 44 10.45 28.18 -20.30
N LEU A 45 11.55 27.43 -20.15
CA LEU A 45 12.91 27.95 -20.30
C LEU A 45 13.12 28.57 -21.69
N LEU A 46 12.64 27.90 -22.75
CA LEU A 46 12.75 28.41 -24.11
C LEU A 46 12.01 29.75 -24.30
N ILE A 47 10.77 29.85 -23.81
CA ILE A 47 9.99 31.11 -23.89
C ILE A 47 10.70 32.22 -23.08
N GLN A 48 11.16 31.92 -21.87
CA GLN A 48 11.89 32.86 -21.00
C GLN A 48 13.16 33.39 -21.70
N THR A 49 13.94 32.51 -22.32
CA THR A 49 15.15 32.89 -23.06
C THR A 49 14.81 33.78 -24.26
N VAL A 50 13.77 33.45 -25.03
CA VAL A 50 13.32 34.27 -26.16
C VAL A 50 12.91 35.68 -25.69
N ILE A 51 12.17 35.79 -24.59
CA ILE A 51 11.77 37.10 -24.02
C ILE A 51 13.01 37.93 -23.66
N VAL A 52 14.00 37.34 -23.00
CA VAL A 52 15.25 38.02 -22.64
C VAL A 52 16.01 38.50 -23.88
N ILE A 53 16.12 37.65 -24.91
CA ILE A 53 16.77 38.00 -26.18
C ILE A 53 16.03 39.16 -26.85
N VAL A 54 14.71 39.09 -26.97
CA VAL A 54 13.88 40.16 -27.56
C VAL A 54 14.04 41.46 -26.79
N TRP A 55 14.10 41.40 -25.46
CA TRP A 55 14.31 42.59 -24.62
C TRP A 55 15.67 43.24 -24.87
N ILE A 56 16.74 42.44 -24.92
CA ILE A 56 18.09 42.93 -25.24
C ILE A 56 18.09 43.59 -26.63
N ILE A 57 17.48 42.96 -27.64
CA ILE A 57 17.38 43.49 -29.00
C ILE A 57 16.63 44.82 -29.02
N LEU A 58 15.45 44.89 -28.39
CA LEU A 58 14.65 46.12 -28.27
C LEU A 58 15.45 47.23 -27.59
N ASN A 59 16.19 46.91 -26.53
CA ASN A 59 17.02 47.87 -25.83
C ASN A 59 18.12 48.44 -26.74
N ILE A 60 18.84 47.59 -27.48
CA ILE A 60 19.88 48.01 -28.44
C ILE A 60 19.31 48.96 -29.51
N PHE A 61 18.12 48.67 -30.05
CA PHE A 61 17.47 49.56 -31.01
C PHE A 61 16.93 50.85 -30.38
N ALA A 62 16.50 50.79 -29.12
CA ALA A 62 16.03 51.92 -28.33
C ALA A 62 17.16 52.75 -27.68
N VAL A 63 18.44 52.42 -27.91
CA VAL A 63 19.61 53.18 -27.41
C VAL A 63 19.55 54.67 -27.79
N ARG A 64 18.95 55.01 -28.94
CA ARG A 64 18.71 56.42 -29.35
C ARG A 64 17.84 57.21 -28.36
N LEU A 65 17.01 56.54 -27.55
CA LEU A 65 16.15 57.14 -26.52
C LEU A 65 16.71 56.96 -25.09
N GLN A 66 17.87 56.32 -24.91
CA GLN A 66 18.50 56.08 -23.60
C GLN A 66 17.57 55.44 -22.55
N TRP A 67 16.58 54.65 -22.98
CA TRP A 67 15.51 54.18 -22.10
C TRP A 67 16.00 53.23 -20.99
N ASP A 68 17.09 52.47 -21.25
CA ASP A 68 17.78 51.66 -20.23
C ASP A 68 19.25 51.40 -20.65
N PRO A 69 20.18 52.32 -20.37
CA PRO A 69 21.59 52.22 -20.73
C PRO A 69 22.30 51.04 -20.04
N TYR A 70 23.40 50.55 -20.62
CA TYR A 70 24.24 49.52 -20.00
C TYR A 70 24.64 49.93 -18.58
N PRO A 71 24.33 49.16 -17.51
CA PRO A 71 24.08 47.71 -17.45
C PRO A 71 22.61 47.32 -17.18
N PHE A 72 21.67 47.69 -18.06
CA PHE A 72 20.26 47.23 -18.09
C PHE A 72 19.58 47.13 -16.70
N ILE A 73 19.48 48.27 -16.00
CA ILE A 73 19.03 48.32 -14.60
C ILE A 73 17.59 47.82 -14.46
N LEU A 74 16.74 48.07 -15.47
CA LEU A 74 15.34 47.67 -15.45
C LEU A 74 15.18 46.16 -15.62
N LEU A 75 15.96 45.56 -16.52
CA LEU A 75 15.98 44.10 -16.69
C LEU A 75 16.45 43.42 -15.40
N ASN A 76 17.52 43.93 -14.81
CA ASN A 76 18.06 43.38 -13.57
C ASN A 76 17.07 43.51 -12.41
N LEU A 77 16.40 44.65 -12.30
CA LEU A 77 15.36 44.86 -11.29
C LEU A 77 14.20 43.87 -11.47
N ALA A 78 13.71 43.71 -12.71
CA ALA A 78 12.65 42.76 -13.03
C ALA A 78 13.03 41.32 -12.67
N PHE A 79 14.25 40.89 -13.02
CA PHE A 79 14.75 39.55 -12.70
C PHE A 79 14.93 39.34 -11.18
N SER A 80 15.38 40.38 -10.47
CA SER A 80 15.51 40.37 -9.01
C SER A 80 14.14 40.19 -8.34
N THR A 81 13.13 40.93 -8.78
CA THR A 81 11.75 40.76 -8.28
C THR A 81 11.17 39.41 -8.67
N GLN A 82 11.44 38.92 -9.89
CA GLN A 82 11.00 37.60 -10.34
C GLN A 82 11.56 36.50 -9.43
N ALA A 83 12.86 36.53 -9.13
CA ALA A 83 13.51 35.57 -8.23
C ALA A 83 12.93 35.67 -6.81
N ALA A 84 12.71 36.88 -6.29
CA ALA A 84 12.14 37.10 -4.97
C ALA A 84 10.73 36.53 -4.82
N TYR A 85 9.88 36.63 -5.85
CA TYR A 85 8.53 36.06 -5.82
C TYR A 85 8.49 34.56 -6.15
N ALA A 86 9.50 34.04 -6.86
CA ALA A 86 9.61 32.61 -7.16
C ALA A 86 9.80 31.79 -5.88
N ALA A 87 10.63 32.24 -4.93
CA ALA A 87 10.91 31.52 -3.69
C ALA A 87 9.64 31.13 -2.89
N PRO A 88 8.73 32.04 -2.51
CA PRO A 88 7.51 31.69 -1.78
C PRO A 88 6.55 30.82 -2.60
N LEU A 89 6.47 31.02 -3.93
CA LEU A 89 5.66 30.17 -4.80
C LEU A 89 6.18 28.72 -4.84
N ILE A 90 7.50 28.56 -4.94
CA ILE A 90 8.17 27.27 -4.91
C ILE A 90 7.94 26.59 -3.56
N LEU A 91 8.08 27.33 -2.45
CA LEU A 91 7.82 26.79 -1.11
C LEU A 91 6.36 26.31 -0.94
N LEU A 92 5.38 27.03 -1.49
CA LEU A 92 3.98 26.61 -1.49
C LEU A 92 3.76 25.35 -2.35
N ALA A 93 4.42 25.26 -3.50
CA ALA A 93 4.37 24.07 -4.34
C ALA A 93 5.03 22.86 -3.65
N GLN A 94 6.18 23.08 -3.00
CA GLN A 94 6.92 22.05 -2.26
C GLN A 94 6.14 21.52 -1.06
N ASN A 95 5.59 22.39 -0.19
CA ASN A 95 4.78 21.98 0.94
C ASN A 95 3.58 21.11 0.53
N ARG A 96 3.01 21.36 -0.65
CA ARG A 96 1.92 20.55 -1.18
C ARG A 96 2.38 19.20 -1.71
N GLN A 97 3.52 19.17 -2.41
CA GLN A 97 4.12 17.93 -2.86
C GLN A 97 4.48 17.05 -1.66
N GLU A 98 5.12 17.61 -0.63
CA GLU A 98 5.51 16.90 0.58
C GLU A 98 4.29 16.34 1.34
N ASN A 99 3.19 17.10 1.45
CA ASN A 99 1.96 16.60 2.06
C ASN A 99 1.37 15.41 1.27
N ARG A 100 1.36 15.47 -0.06
CA ARG A 100 0.87 14.36 -0.91
C ARG A 100 1.76 13.13 -0.78
N ASP A 101 3.08 13.34 -0.83
CA ASP A 101 4.07 12.26 -0.70
C ASP A 101 3.97 11.61 0.69
N ARG A 102 3.74 12.41 1.73
CA ARG A 102 3.52 11.90 3.09
C ARG A 102 2.29 11.01 3.19
N VAL A 103 1.15 11.43 2.64
CA VAL A 103 -0.08 10.61 2.63
C VAL A 103 0.15 9.30 1.87
N SER A 104 0.79 9.37 0.69
CA SER A 104 1.13 8.17 -0.08
C SER A 104 2.02 7.20 0.72
N LEU A 105 3.03 7.73 1.42
CA LEU A 105 3.93 6.92 2.25
C LEU A 105 3.22 6.30 3.46
N GLU A 106 2.28 7.02 4.08
CA GLU A 106 1.46 6.50 5.18
C GLU A 106 0.55 5.37 4.71
N GLU A 107 -0.11 5.52 3.55
CA GLU A 107 -0.91 4.46 2.93
C GLU A 107 -0.08 3.22 2.58
N ASP A 108 1.09 3.41 1.96
CA ASP A 108 1.97 2.30 1.59
C ASP A 108 2.48 1.54 2.83
N ARG A 109 2.80 2.25 3.91
CA ARG A 109 3.16 1.62 5.19
C ARG A 109 1.99 0.82 5.77
N ALA A 110 0.78 1.36 5.72
CA ALA A 110 -0.41 0.65 6.21
C ALA A 110 -0.69 -0.62 5.39
N ARG A 111 -0.59 -0.54 4.05
CA ARG A 111 -0.71 -1.70 3.17
C ARG A 111 0.37 -2.74 3.45
N ALA A 112 1.63 -2.34 3.59
CA ALA A 112 2.73 -3.24 3.90
C ALA A 112 2.52 -3.96 5.25
N ALA A 113 1.99 -3.26 6.25
CA ALA A 113 1.65 -3.86 7.55
C ALA A 113 0.52 -4.89 7.42
N GLN A 114 -0.52 -4.60 6.64
CA GLN A 114 -1.62 -5.54 6.36
C GLN A 114 -1.12 -6.79 5.62
N THR A 115 -0.38 -6.61 4.52
CA THR A 115 0.20 -7.73 3.75
C THR A 115 1.09 -8.62 4.63
N LYS A 116 1.87 -8.02 5.54
CA LYS A 116 2.68 -8.77 6.50
C LYS A 116 1.79 -9.60 7.44
N ALA A 117 0.75 -9.00 8.01
CA ALA A 117 -0.18 -9.69 8.90
C ALA A 117 -0.91 -10.85 8.19
N ASP A 118 -1.38 -10.62 6.96
CA ASP A 118 -2.03 -11.64 6.13
C ASP A 118 -1.07 -12.80 5.81
N THR A 119 0.18 -12.48 5.50
CA THR A 119 1.21 -13.50 5.24
C THR A 119 1.52 -14.31 6.50
N GLU A 120 1.63 -13.66 7.66
CA GLU A 120 1.81 -14.35 8.94
C GLU A 120 0.61 -15.23 9.30
N PHE A 121 -0.61 -14.76 9.03
CA PHE A 121 -1.84 -15.51 9.22
C PHE A 121 -1.87 -16.75 8.33
N LEU A 122 -1.65 -16.59 7.02
CA LEU A 122 -1.58 -17.70 6.06
C LEU A 122 -0.47 -18.68 6.41
N ALA A 123 0.70 -18.21 6.88
CA ALA A 123 1.79 -19.08 7.31
C ALA A 123 1.41 -19.93 8.54
N ARG A 124 0.71 -19.34 9.53
CA ARG A 124 0.20 -20.08 10.69
C ARG A 124 -0.87 -21.09 10.28
N GLU A 125 -1.79 -20.68 9.41
CA GLU A 125 -2.86 -21.55 8.93
C GLU A 125 -2.30 -22.72 8.12
N LEU A 126 -1.32 -22.48 7.25
CA LEU A 126 -0.60 -23.52 6.52
C LEU A 126 0.17 -24.45 7.45
N ALA A 127 0.78 -23.94 8.52
CA ALA A 127 1.44 -24.76 9.52
C ALA A 127 0.46 -25.66 10.27
N ALA A 128 -0.69 -25.11 10.69
CA ALA A 128 -1.77 -25.86 11.35
C ALA A 128 -2.35 -26.93 10.40
N LEU A 129 -2.64 -26.57 9.15
CA LEU A 129 -3.11 -27.49 8.12
C LEU A 129 -2.08 -28.61 7.86
N ARG A 130 -0.79 -28.28 7.78
CA ARG A 130 0.29 -29.27 7.61
C ARG A 130 0.34 -30.26 8.75
N LEU A 131 0.16 -29.82 10.00
CA LEU A 131 0.12 -30.70 11.16
C LEU A 131 -1.11 -31.62 11.12
N ALA A 132 -2.29 -31.06 10.85
CA ALA A 132 -3.53 -31.83 10.74
C ALA A 132 -3.48 -32.88 9.61
N VAL A 133 -2.98 -32.51 8.43
CA VAL A 133 -2.78 -33.44 7.31
C VAL A 133 -1.67 -34.45 7.61
N GLY A 134 -0.61 -34.03 8.30
CA GLY A 134 0.48 -34.90 8.74
C GLY A 134 0.00 -36.02 9.66
N GLU A 135 -0.95 -35.74 10.56
CA GLU A 135 -1.56 -36.75 11.45
C GLU A 135 -2.53 -37.68 10.69
N VAL A 136 -3.35 -37.16 9.78
CA VAL A 136 -4.37 -37.96 9.05
C VAL A 136 -3.75 -38.80 7.93
N ALA A 137 -2.64 -38.37 7.34
CA ALA A 137 -1.90 -39.11 6.31
C ALA A 137 -0.70 -39.89 6.88
N THR A 138 -0.72 -40.26 8.17
CA THR A 138 0.41 -41.00 8.73
C THR A 138 0.50 -42.38 8.06
N ARG A 139 1.71 -42.76 7.64
CA ARG A 139 2.06 -44.06 7.04
C ARG A 139 1.40 -45.24 7.75
N ASP A 140 1.19 -45.16 9.06
CA ASP A 140 0.59 -46.21 9.88
C ASP A 140 -0.93 -46.35 9.72
N TYR A 141 -1.65 -45.30 9.31
CA TYR A 141 -3.05 -45.41 8.93
C TYR A 141 -3.17 -46.08 7.56
N LEU A 142 -2.41 -45.60 6.56
CA LEU A 142 -2.32 -46.25 5.24
C LEU A 142 -1.84 -47.70 5.33
N ARG A 143 -0.90 -48.02 6.24
CA ARG A 143 -0.45 -49.40 6.48
C ARG A 143 -1.54 -50.24 7.10
N ARG A 144 -2.23 -49.74 8.12
CA ARG A 144 -3.35 -50.45 8.74
C ARG A 144 -4.45 -50.73 7.74
N GLU A 145 -4.84 -49.75 6.94
CA GLU A 145 -5.88 -49.95 5.93
C GLU A 145 -5.45 -50.95 4.84
N LEU A 146 -4.19 -50.92 4.43
CA LEU A 146 -3.62 -51.90 3.50
C LEU A 146 -3.56 -53.32 4.11
N ASP A 147 -3.18 -53.44 5.38
CA ASP A 147 -3.13 -54.72 6.09
C ASP A 147 -4.55 -55.29 6.31
N ASP A 148 -5.53 -54.46 6.66
CA ASP A 148 -6.95 -54.86 6.77
C ASP A 148 -7.49 -55.37 5.43
N ILE A 149 -7.26 -54.62 4.34
CA ILE A 149 -7.66 -55.05 2.99
C ILE A 149 -6.98 -56.37 2.60
N ARG A 150 -5.68 -56.52 2.91
CA ARG A 150 -4.94 -57.76 2.67
C ARG A 150 -5.55 -58.93 3.44
N GLN A 151 -5.88 -58.72 4.71
CA GLN A 151 -6.43 -59.76 5.57
C GLN A 151 -7.82 -60.20 5.10
N MET A 152 -8.67 -59.25 4.69
CA MET A 152 -9.96 -59.54 4.07
C MET A 152 -9.85 -60.38 2.79
N LEU A 153 -8.83 -60.14 1.95
CA LEU A 153 -8.58 -60.94 0.76
C LEU A 153 -8.13 -62.36 1.11
N VAL A 154 -7.20 -62.51 2.06
CA VAL A 154 -6.72 -63.83 2.52
C VAL A 154 -7.86 -64.66 3.12
N GLU A 155 -8.71 -64.04 3.92
CA GLU A 155 -9.86 -64.72 4.53
C GLU A 155 -10.88 -65.16 3.48
N ARG A 156 -11.02 -64.39 2.39
CA ARG A 156 -11.86 -64.75 1.25
C ARG A 156 -11.28 -65.90 0.41
N ASP A 157 -9.96 -65.90 0.20
CA ASP A 157 -9.26 -66.99 -0.49
C ASP A 157 -9.31 -68.30 0.32
N ALA A 158 -9.09 -68.22 1.64
CA ALA A 158 -9.19 -69.39 2.53
C ALA A 158 -10.61 -69.98 2.55
N LYS A 159 -11.63 -69.12 2.52
CA LYS A 159 -13.03 -69.55 2.44
C LYS A 159 -13.40 -70.12 1.08
N GLY A 160 -12.70 -69.72 0.01
CA GLY A 160 -12.83 -70.31 -1.32
C GLY A 160 -12.20 -71.70 -1.41
N ASP A 161 -11.14 -71.97 -0.65
CA ASP A 161 -10.46 -73.28 -0.59
C ASP A 161 -11.22 -74.31 0.29
N GLU A 162 -11.90 -73.87 1.36
CA GLU A 162 -12.72 -74.76 2.21
C GLU A 162 -14.00 -75.28 1.52
N ASP A 163 -14.52 -74.55 0.52
CA ASP A 163 -15.66 -75.02 -0.28
C ASP A 163 -15.27 -76.10 -1.31
N ASP A 164 -13.98 -76.41 -1.47
CA ASP A 164 -13.44 -77.40 -2.43
C ASP A 164 -12.95 -78.73 -1.78
N GLU A 165 -13.11 -78.93 -0.45
CA GLU A 165 -12.75 -80.20 0.20
C GLU A 165 -13.89 -81.27 0.08
N PRO A 166 -13.64 -82.48 -0.48
CA PRO A 166 -14.68 -83.49 -0.64
C PRO A 166 -15.02 -84.14 0.72
N GLY A 167 -16.26 -83.91 1.18
CA GLY A 167 -16.75 -84.33 2.51
C GLY A 167 -16.59 -85.82 2.86
N PRO A 168 -16.54 -86.16 4.17
CA PRO A 168 -16.11 -87.48 4.63
C PRO A 168 -17.21 -88.55 4.42
N THR A 169 -16.83 -89.63 3.73
CA THR A 169 -17.66 -90.84 3.53
C THR A 169 -18.15 -91.46 4.84
N PRO A 170 -19.45 -91.78 4.99
CA PRO A 170 -19.99 -92.32 6.24
C PRO A 170 -19.68 -93.81 6.37
N ARG A 171 -19.06 -94.18 7.51
CA ARG A 171 -18.74 -95.58 7.85
C ARG A 171 -20.01 -96.37 8.21
N SER A 172 -20.29 -97.40 7.41
CA SER A 172 -21.32 -98.41 7.62
C SER A 172 -21.09 -99.23 8.90
N ARG A 173 -22.09 -99.24 9.79
CA ARG A 173 -22.22 -100.17 10.92
C ARG A 173 -22.69 -101.55 10.43
N SER A 174 -21.91 -102.58 10.71
CA SER A 174 -22.29 -104.00 10.67
C SER A 174 -21.37 -104.71 11.67
N GLY A 175 -21.75 -105.59 12.60
CA GLY A 175 -22.96 -106.36 12.79
C GLY A 175 -22.54 -107.73 13.36
N ARG A 176 -22.87 -108.00 14.64
CA ARG A 176 -23.29 -109.29 15.21
C ARG A 176 -22.39 -110.55 15.01
N LYS A 177 -21.79 -111.05 16.10
CA LYS A 177 -22.14 -112.32 16.80
C LYS A 177 -21.13 -112.61 17.90
#